data_AF-A0A840NUJ6-F1
#
_entry.id   AF-A0A840NUJ6-F1
#
_cell.length_a   1.000
_cell.length_b   1.000
_cell.length_c   1.000
_cell.angle_alpha   90.00
_cell.angle_beta   90.00
_cell.angle_gamma   90.00
#
_symmetry.space_group_name_H-M   'P 1'
#
loop_
_entity.id
_entity.type
_entity.pdbx_description
1 polymer ?
#
loop_
_entity_poly.entity_id
_entity_poly.type
_entity_poly.pdbx_seq_one_letter_code
_entity_poly.pdbx_strand_id
1 'polypeptide(L)'
;MVDRDPLPSWGRGRVTLLGDGAHLMYPIGANGASQAILDAAVLAAELAAPGDTPAALRRYEAARRPATTAIVHANRDMDDAERAIAVGRDENKAGAIAGITRNYRAVVEQRHGIN
;
A
#
# COMPACT_ATOMS: atom_id res chain seq x y z
N MET A 1 -11.09 5.81 -12.06
CA MET A 1 -9.75 5.19 -12.05
C MET A 1 -9.87 3.87 -11.29
N VAL A 2 -9.08 2.85 -11.62
CA VAL A 2 -9.31 1.46 -11.17
C VAL A 2 -8.16 1.03 -10.26
N ASP A 3 -8.45 0.67 -9.01
CA ASP A 3 -7.55 -0.11 -8.15
C ASP A 3 -7.91 -1.61 -8.24
N ARG A 4 -7.22 -2.47 -7.49
CA ARG A 4 -7.51 -3.91 -7.42
C ARG A 4 -7.57 -4.37 -5.97
N ASP A 5 -8.39 -5.38 -5.71
CA ASP A 5 -8.36 -6.04 -4.42
C ASP A 5 -6.97 -6.65 -4.17
N PRO A 6 -6.43 -6.50 -2.94
CA PRO A 6 -5.13 -7.04 -2.61
C PRO A 6 -5.05 -8.54 -2.86
N LEU A 7 -3.99 -8.96 -3.56
CA LEU A 7 -3.76 -10.38 -3.84
C LEU A 7 -3.43 -11.14 -2.55
N PRO A 8 -3.90 -12.40 -2.41
CA PRO A 8 -3.55 -13.24 -1.26
C PRO A 8 -2.08 -13.67 -1.29
N SER A 9 -1.44 -13.68 -2.47
CA SER A 9 0.00 -13.90 -2.64
C SER A 9 0.51 -13.23 -3.91
N TRP A 10 1.82 -12.92 -3.95
CA TRP A 10 2.51 -12.22 -5.03
C TRP A 10 3.35 -13.14 -5.91
N GLY A 11 3.47 -14.43 -5.61
CA GLY A 11 4.27 -15.30 -6.47
C GLY A 11 4.41 -16.73 -6.00
N ARG A 12 5.15 -17.52 -6.79
CA ARG A 12 5.42 -18.94 -6.51
C ARG A 12 6.81 -19.31 -6.99
N GLY A 13 7.50 -20.14 -6.20
CA GLY A 13 8.84 -20.63 -6.52
C GLY A 13 9.80 -19.45 -6.65
N ARG A 14 10.40 -19.29 -7.83
CA ARG A 14 11.43 -18.27 -8.11
C ARG A 14 10.87 -16.97 -8.71
N VAL A 15 9.55 -16.79 -8.71
CA VAL A 15 8.87 -15.62 -9.28
C VAL A 15 8.10 -14.90 -8.19
N THR A 16 8.17 -13.56 -8.19
CA THR A 16 7.37 -12.67 -7.32
C THR A 16 6.97 -11.42 -8.09
N LEU A 17 5.86 -10.80 -7.70
CA LEU A 17 5.42 -9.48 -8.17
C LEU A 17 6.06 -8.37 -7.31
N LEU A 18 6.13 -7.16 -7.87
CA LEU A 18 6.62 -5.94 -7.24
C LEU A 18 5.90 -4.72 -7.83
N GLY A 19 5.75 -3.65 -7.04
CA GLY A 19 5.15 -2.39 -7.51
C GLY A 19 3.69 -2.59 -7.92
N ASP A 20 3.26 -1.92 -8.99
CA ASP A 20 1.88 -2.02 -9.50
C ASP A 20 1.46 -3.45 -9.88
N GLY A 21 2.42 -4.33 -10.21
CA GLY A 21 2.13 -5.75 -10.42
C GLY A 21 1.67 -6.47 -9.13
N ALA A 22 2.09 -5.98 -7.97
CA ALA A 22 1.79 -6.55 -6.65
C ALA A 22 0.70 -5.78 -5.89
N HIS A 23 0.65 -4.46 -6.02
CA HIS A 23 -0.17 -3.57 -5.20
C HIS A 23 -0.58 -2.28 -5.94
N LEU A 24 -1.17 -2.42 -7.13
CA LEU A 24 -1.76 -1.29 -7.84
C LEU A 24 -2.70 -0.49 -6.92
N MET A 25 -2.43 0.81 -6.78
CA MET A 25 -3.11 1.68 -5.82
C MET A 25 -3.57 2.98 -6.47
N TYR A 26 -4.58 3.61 -5.86
CA TYR A 26 -4.99 4.96 -6.25
C TYR A 26 -3.82 5.95 -6.09
N PRO A 27 -3.61 6.92 -7.01
CA PRO A 27 -2.43 7.79 -7.02
C PRO A 27 -2.54 8.92 -5.98
N ILE A 28 -2.86 8.58 -4.74
CA ILE A 28 -2.93 9.50 -3.61
C ILE A 28 -1.54 9.56 -2.96
N GLY A 29 -1.03 10.77 -2.77
CA GLY A 29 0.21 11.01 -2.03
C GLY A 29 1.48 10.38 -2.61
N ALA A 30 1.51 10.08 -3.92
CA ALA A 30 2.65 9.45 -4.61
C ALA A 30 3.11 8.11 -4.00
N ASN A 31 2.21 7.39 -3.33
CA ASN A 31 2.57 6.17 -2.63
C ASN A 31 3.01 5.03 -3.57
N GLY A 32 2.48 4.92 -4.78
CA GLY A 32 2.82 3.84 -5.71
C GLY A 32 4.32 3.70 -5.95
N ALA A 33 4.96 4.79 -6.39
CA ALA A 33 6.39 4.84 -6.64
C ALA A 33 7.21 4.64 -5.35
N SER A 34 6.83 5.33 -4.26
CA SER A 34 7.52 5.22 -2.97
C SER A 34 7.51 3.79 -2.43
N GLN A 35 6.37 3.09 -2.51
CA GLN A 35 6.25 1.69 -2.10
C GLN A 35 7.05 0.76 -3.01
N ALA A 36 7.08 1.00 -4.33
CA ALA A 36 7.91 0.21 -5.25
C ALA A 36 9.42 0.33 -4.96
N ILE A 37 9.89 1.51 -4.53
CA ILE A 37 11.28 1.70 -4.10
C ILE A 37 11.58 0.90 -2.82
N LEU A 38 10.68 0.99 -1.82
CA LEU A 38 10.82 0.20 -0.58
C LEU A 38 10.79 -1.31 -0.85
N ASP A 39 9.94 -1.74 -1.77
CA ASP A 39 9.89 -3.13 -2.19
C ASP A 39 11.21 -3.60 -2.79
N ALA A 40 11.81 -2.81 -3.69
CA ALA A 40 13.09 -3.15 -4.31
C ALA A 40 14.20 -3.26 -3.26
N ALA A 41 14.22 -2.36 -2.27
CA ALA A 41 15.18 -2.40 -1.18
C ALA A 41 15.04 -3.67 -0.31
N VAL A 42 13.81 -4.01 0.10
CA VAL A 42 13.56 -5.22 0.89
C VAL A 42 13.83 -6.49 0.07
N LEU A 43 13.43 -6.53 -1.20
CA LEU A 43 13.71 -7.66 -2.08
C LEU A 43 15.21 -7.89 -2.23
N ALA A 44 15.99 -6.83 -2.46
CA ALA A 44 17.44 -6.91 -2.58
C ALA A 44 18.08 -7.42 -1.28
N ALA A 45 17.64 -6.93 -0.11
CA ALA A 45 18.14 -7.39 1.18
C ALA A 45 17.84 -8.88 1.42
N GLU A 46 16.61 -9.33 1.14
CA GLU A 46 16.20 -10.73 1.32
C GLU A 46 16.94 -11.69 0.38
N LEU A 47 17.22 -11.26 -0.86
CA LEU A 47 18.00 -12.03 -1.83
C LEU A 47 19.49 -12.08 -1.52
N ALA A 48 20.03 -11.06 -0.84
CA ALA A 48 21.42 -11.03 -0.42
C ALA A 48 21.68 -11.89 0.83
N ALA A 49 20.66 -12.16 1.63
CA ALA A 49 20.76 -13.04 2.79
C ALA A 49 21.06 -14.51 2.37
N PRO A 50 21.86 -15.26 3.14
CA PRO A 50 22.10 -16.67 2.86
C PRO A 50 20.81 -17.49 2.83
N GLY A 51 20.66 -18.37 1.84
CA GLY A 51 19.51 -19.26 1.73
C GLY A 51 19.09 -19.52 0.28
N ASP A 52 17.92 -20.11 0.11
CA ASP A 52 17.33 -20.37 -1.19
C ASP A 52 16.49 -19.18 -1.68
N THR A 53 16.56 -18.92 -2.99
CA THR A 53 15.81 -17.83 -3.64
C THR A 53 14.30 -17.90 -3.36
N PRO A 54 13.63 -19.07 -3.46
CA PRO A 54 12.20 -19.13 -3.17
C PRO A 54 11.83 -18.64 -1.78
N ALA A 55 12.53 -19.08 -0.72
CA ALA A 55 12.26 -18.60 0.63
C ALA A 55 12.53 -17.10 0.80
N ALA A 56 13.60 -16.57 0.20
CA ALA A 56 13.87 -15.13 0.19
C ALA A 56 12.72 -14.32 -0.41
N LEU A 57 12.17 -14.77 -1.55
CA LEU A 57 11.00 -14.12 -2.15
C LEU A 57 9.78 -14.18 -1.22
N ARG A 58 9.61 -15.25 -0.43
CA ARG A 58 8.49 -15.36 0.54
C ARG A 58 8.65 -14.43 1.72
N ARG A 59 9.87 -14.23 2.21
CA ARG A 59 10.16 -13.25 3.27
C ARG A 59 9.91 -11.83 2.79
N TYR A 60 10.35 -11.49 1.57
CA TYR A 60 10.02 -10.21 0.93
C TYR A 60 8.51 -9.95 0.88
N GLU A 61 7.72 -10.90 0.36
CA GLU A 61 6.27 -10.74 0.30
C GLU A 61 5.66 -10.59 1.69
N ALA A 62 6.07 -11.44 2.65
CA ALA A 62 5.53 -11.41 4.01
C ALA A 62 5.77 -10.04 4.70
N ALA A 63 6.92 -9.42 4.42
CA ALA A 63 7.25 -8.10 4.95
C ALA A 63 6.44 -6.97 4.28
N ARG A 64 6.22 -7.06 2.96
CA ARG A 64 5.71 -5.93 2.16
C ARG A 64 4.21 -5.97 1.89
N ARG A 65 3.61 -7.15 1.75
CA ARG A 65 2.18 -7.32 1.43
C ARG A 65 1.26 -6.69 2.48
N PRO A 66 1.44 -6.92 3.80
CA PRO A 66 0.55 -6.31 4.79
C PRO A 66 0.59 -4.77 4.80
N ALA A 67 1.75 -4.17 4.49
CA ALA A 67 1.90 -2.71 4.46
C ALA A 67 1.22 -2.09 3.24
N THR A 68 1.46 -2.65 2.07
CA THR A 68 0.88 -2.15 0.81
C THR A 68 -0.63 -2.41 0.73
N THR A 69 -1.11 -3.55 1.24
CA THR A 69 -2.55 -3.82 1.41
C THR A 69 -3.25 -2.74 2.25
N ALA A 70 -2.64 -2.34 3.37
CA ALA A 70 -3.24 -1.31 4.22
C ALA A 70 -3.36 0.05 3.50
N ILE A 71 -2.36 0.41 2.69
CA ILE A 71 -2.38 1.65 1.88
C ILE A 71 -3.45 1.58 0.79
N VAL A 72 -3.61 0.43 0.11
CA VAL A 72 -4.66 0.24 -0.91
C VAL A 72 -6.05 0.46 -0.28
N HIS A 73 -6.31 -0.12 0.89
CA HIS A 73 -7.58 0.08 1.59
C HIS A 73 -7.77 1.53 2.04
N ALA A 74 -6.75 2.16 2.63
CA ALA A 74 -6.83 3.56 3.05
C ALA A 74 -7.09 4.52 1.87
N ASN A 75 -6.49 4.25 0.72
CA ASN A 75 -6.75 4.99 -0.52
C ASN A 75 -8.20 4.84 -0.97
N ARG A 76 -8.76 3.61 -0.90
CA ARG A 76 -10.14 3.33 -1.29
C ARG A 76 -11.13 4.00 -0.34
N ASP A 77 -10.92 3.88 0.96
CA ASP A 77 -11.75 4.53 1.99
C ASP A 77 -11.76 6.05 1.81
N MET A 78 -10.62 6.63 1.44
CA MET A 78 -10.50 8.06 1.14
C MET A 78 -11.27 8.46 -0.11
N ASP A 79 -11.13 7.74 -1.24
CA ASP A 79 -11.90 8.02 -2.48
C ASP A 79 -13.41 7.88 -2.25
N ASP A 80 -13.84 6.83 -1.54
CA ASP A 80 -15.25 6.60 -1.20
C ASP A 80 -15.82 7.74 -0.34
N ALA A 81 -15.07 8.17 0.68
CA ALA A 81 -15.49 9.25 1.55
C ALA A 81 -15.53 10.62 0.82
N GLU A 82 -14.55 10.90 -0.05
CA GLU A 82 -14.57 12.11 -0.89
C GLU A 82 -15.78 12.13 -1.85
N ARG A 83 -16.10 10.99 -2.48
CA ARG A 83 -17.30 10.86 -3.32
C ARG A 83 -18.58 11.10 -2.54
N ALA A 84 -18.68 10.54 -1.33
CA ALA A 84 -19.85 10.74 -0.47
C ALA A 84 -20.05 12.23 -0.13
N ILE A 85 -18.98 12.97 0.19
CA ILE A 85 -19.03 14.41 0.47
C ILE A 85 -19.41 15.24 -0.77
N ALA A 86 -18.93 14.84 -1.96
CA ALA A 86 -19.25 15.52 -3.20
C ALA A 86 -20.74 15.43 -3.55
N VAL A 87 -21.37 14.30 -3.27
CA VAL A 87 -22.81 14.07 -3.51
C VAL A 87 -23.68 14.60 -2.36
N GLY A 88 -23.15 14.66 -1.14
CA GLY A 88 -23.86 15.11 0.06
C GLY A 88 -24.10 16.63 0.12
N ARG A 89 -25.24 17.01 0.72
CA ARG A 89 -25.60 18.40 1.08
C ARG A 89 -25.17 18.78 2.50
N ASP A 90 -24.16 18.10 3.05
CA ASP A 90 -23.66 18.35 4.40
C ASP A 90 -23.02 19.75 4.51
N GLU A 91 -23.37 20.48 5.57
CA GLU A 91 -22.87 21.83 5.85
C GLU A 91 -21.44 21.80 6.43
N ASN A 92 -21.01 20.67 7.03
CA ASN A 92 -19.67 20.53 7.62
C ASN A 92 -18.69 19.72 6.75
N LYS A 93 -18.57 20.07 5.46
CA LYS A 93 -17.64 19.40 4.54
C LYS A 93 -16.18 19.50 5.02
N ALA A 94 -15.80 20.63 5.62
CA ALA A 94 -14.44 20.86 6.09
C ALA A 94 -14.03 19.89 7.21
N GLY A 95 -14.91 19.64 8.20
CA GLY A 95 -14.65 18.69 9.27
C GLY A 95 -14.52 17.25 8.78
N ALA A 96 -15.37 16.87 7.82
CA ALA A 96 -15.34 15.55 7.20
C ALA A 96 -14.02 15.30 6.44
N ILE A 97 -13.58 16.26 5.61
CA ILE A 97 -12.30 16.18 4.89
C ILE A 97 -11.12 16.05 5.87
N ALA A 98 -11.11 16.84 6.96
CA ALA A 98 -10.06 16.79 7.97
C ALA A 98 -10.00 15.44 8.72
N GLY A 99 -11.14 14.74 8.86
CA GLY A 99 -11.19 13.38 9.40
C GLY A 99 -10.55 12.36 8.46
N ILE A 100 -10.92 12.41 7.18
CA ILE A 100 -10.39 11.52 6.14
C ILE A 100 -8.87 11.64 6.04
N THR A 101 -8.35 12.86 5.96
CA THR A 101 -6.91 13.10 5.88
C THR A 101 -6.16 12.55 7.10
N ARG A 102 -6.74 12.66 8.31
CA ARG A 102 -6.13 12.10 9.53
C ARG A 102 -6.06 10.58 9.50
N ASN A 103 -7.16 9.91 9.11
CA ASN A 103 -7.20 8.45 9.05
C ASN A 103 -6.21 7.90 8.02
N TYR A 104 -6.19 8.52 6.83
CA TYR A 104 -5.22 8.19 5.79
C TYR A 104 -3.77 8.36 6.28
N ARG A 105 -3.48 9.52 6.88
CA ARG A 105 -2.14 9.82 7.41
C ARG A 105 -1.70 8.83 8.46
N ALA A 106 -2.59 8.40 9.35
CA ALA A 106 -2.27 7.41 10.38
C ALA A 106 -1.78 6.09 9.77
N VAL A 107 -2.39 5.63 8.68
CA VAL A 107 -1.99 4.38 8.00
C VAL A 107 -0.64 4.52 7.30
N VAL A 108 -0.40 5.65 6.63
CA VAL A 108 0.84 5.91 5.89
C VAL A 108 2.00 6.18 6.84
N GLU A 109 1.82 7.03 7.85
CA GLU A 109 2.90 7.51 8.72
C GLU A 109 3.25 6.56 9.87
N GLN A 110 2.31 5.77 10.42
CA GLN A 110 2.62 4.83 11.51
C GLN A 110 3.66 3.78 11.17
N ARG A 111 3.99 3.60 9.88
CA ARG A 111 4.92 2.56 9.42
C ARG A 111 6.24 3.09 8.84
N HIS A 112 6.45 4.41 8.86
CA HIS A 112 7.73 5.04 8.53
C HIS A 112 8.65 5.22 9.74
N GLY A 113 8.33 4.61 10.89
CA GLY A 113 9.27 4.41 11.98
C GLY A 113 10.38 3.47 11.53
N ILE A 114 11.44 4.05 10.93
CA ILE A 114 12.72 3.38 10.71
C ILE A 114 13.23 2.95 12.08
N ASN A 115 13.32 1.65 12.29
CA ASN A 115 14.11 1.04 13.37
C ASN A 115 15.53 0.86 12.86
#